data_AF-A0A1B6ID04-F1
#
_entry.id   AF-A0A1B6ID04-F1
#
_cell.length_a   1.000
_cell.length_b   1.000
_cell.length_c   1.000
_cell.angle_alpha   90.00
_cell.angle_beta   90.00
_cell.angle_gamma   90.00
#
_symmetry.space_group_name_H-M   'P 1'
#
loop_
_entity.id
_entity.type
_entity.pdbx_description
1 polymer ?
#
loop_
_entity_poly.entity_id
_entity_poly.type
_entity_poly.pdbx_seq_one_letter_code
_entity_poly.pdbx_strand_id
1 'polypeptide(L)'
;PERFLKENQFYNSNVVGKYCEKRDPHLACVAYERGQCDRELINVCNENSLFKSEARYLVRRRDPELWAEVLNESNPFKRQLIDQVVQTALSETQDPEDISVTVKAFMTADLPNELIELLEKIVLDNSVITKYRVVKNNFFQKFN
;
A
#
# COMPACT_ATOMS: atom_id res chain seq x y z
N PRO A 1 -3.56 -10.92 19.03
CA PRO A 1 -3.25 -9.50 19.35
C PRO A 1 -3.67 -8.55 18.23
N GLU A 2 -3.30 -8.85 16.98
CA GLU A 2 -3.62 -8.01 15.81
C GLU A 2 -5.13 -7.76 15.61
N ARG A 3 -5.96 -8.80 15.71
CA ARG A 3 -7.42 -8.68 15.59
C ARG A 3 -8.03 -7.74 16.64
N PHE A 4 -7.52 -7.79 17.88
CA PHE A 4 -7.94 -6.89 18.95
C PHE A 4 -7.56 -5.44 18.63
N LEU A 5 -6.38 -5.19 18.07
CA LEU A 5 -5.96 -3.85 17.66
C LEU A 5 -6.86 -3.32 16.52
N LYS A 6 -7.20 -4.16 15.54
CA LYS A 6 -8.05 -3.73 14.42
C LYS A 6 -9.50 -3.45 14.82
N GLU A 7 -10.09 -4.28 15.68
CA GLU A 7 -11.53 -4.25 15.96
C GLU A 7 -11.90 -3.41 17.21
N ASN A 8 -10.95 -3.21 18.14
CA ASN A 8 -11.25 -2.51 19.40
C ASN A 8 -11.10 -0.99 19.27
N GLN A 9 -12.20 -0.27 19.48
CA GLN A 9 -12.24 1.20 19.40
C GLN A 9 -11.80 1.90 20.70
N PHE A 10 -11.73 1.19 21.83
CA PHE A 10 -11.62 1.75 23.18
C PHE A 10 -10.20 2.10 23.62
N TYR A 11 -9.17 1.82 22.81
CA TYR A 11 -7.80 2.22 23.11
C TYR A 11 -7.36 3.41 22.24
N ASN A 12 -6.47 4.23 22.78
CA ASN A 12 -5.83 5.30 22.03
C ASN A 12 -4.74 4.71 21.13
N SER A 13 -4.96 4.76 19.82
CA SER A 13 -4.04 4.23 18.81
C SER A 13 -2.63 4.80 18.92
N ASN A 14 -2.50 6.06 19.29
CA ASN A 14 -1.21 6.72 19.38
C ASN A 14 -0.39 6.18 20.56
N VAL A 15 -1.04 6.00 21.72
CA VAL A 15 -0.41 5.43 22.93
C VAL A 15 -0.01 3.97 22.70
N VAL A 16 -0.92 3.16 22.15
CA VAL A 16 -0.66 1.73 21.93
C VAL A 16 0.35 1.52 20.81
N GLY A 17 0.27 2.29 19.72
CA GLY A 17 1.25 2.27 18.65
C GLY A 17 2.65 2.56 19.18
N LYS A 18 2.80 3.63 19.98
CA LYS A 18 4.10 4.01 20.58
C LYS A 18 4.68 2.92 21.46
N TYR A 19 3.83 2.24 22.22
CA TYR A 19 4.24 1.10 23.04
C TYR A 19 4.68 -0.10 22.18
N CYS A 20 4.03 -0.31 21.03
CA CYS A 20 4.35 -1.39 20.11
C CYS A 20 5.63 -1.13 19.30
N GLU A 21 6.00 0.11 18.97
CA GLU A 21 7.17 0.44 18.10
C GLU A 21 8.43 -0.35 18.48
N LYS A 22 8.77 -0.45 19.77
CA LYS A 22 9.99 -1.11 20.25
C LYS A 22 9.90 -2.63 20.35
N ARG A 23 8.67 -3.17 20.37
CA ARG A 23 8.42 -4.60 20.64
C ARG A 23 8.08 -5.35 19.37
N ASP A 24 7.21 -4.75 18.57
CA ASP A 24 6.73 -5.27 17.30
C ASP A 24 6.28 -4.08 16.43
N PRO A 25 7.15 -3.58 15.55
CA PRO A 25 6.84 -2.51 14.61
C PRO A 25 5.62 -2.80 13.72
N HIS A 26 5.34 -4.07 13.39
CA HIS A 26 4.15 -4.41 12.59
C HIS A 26 2.86 -4.20 13.38
N LEU A 27 2.84 -4.55 14.67
CA LEU A 27 1.69 -4.25 15.52
C LEU A 27 1.50 -2.75 15.73
N ALA A 28 2.60 -1.97 15.74
CA ALA A 28 2.52 -0.52 15.78
C ALA A 28 1.82 0.03 14.53
N CYS A 29 2.20 -0.43 13.33
CA CYS A 29 1.52 -0.07 12.08
C CYS A 29 0.01 -0.34 12.15
N VAL A 30 -0.38 -1.51 12.65
CA VAL A 30 -1.80 -1.88 12.78
C VAL A 30 -2.55 -0.96 13.74
N ALA A 31 -1.94 -0.60 14.87
CA ALA A 31 -2.55 0.32 15.83
C ALA A 31 -2.70 1.73 15.24
N TYR A 32 -1.67 2.24 14.56
CA TYR A 32 -1.68 3.55 13.91
C TYR A 32 -2.65 3.63 12.74
N GLU A 33 -2.72 2.61 11.89
CA GLU A 33 -3.67 2.52 10.77
C GLU A 33 -5.12 2.65 11.27
N ARG A 34 -5.46 1.96 12.37
CA ARG A 34 -6.80 2.06 13.01
C ARG A 34 -7.11 3.45 13.57
N GLY A 35 -6.08 4.20 13.95
CA GLY A 35 -6.20 5.56 14.49
C GLY A 35 -6.04 6.66 13.48
N GLN A 36 -5.76 6.33 12.20
CA GLN A 36 -5.32 7.29 11.18
C GLN A 36 -4.14 8.15 11.66
N CYS A 37 -3.22 7.55 12.42
CA CYS A 37 -1.97 8.18 12.83
C CYS A 37 -0.97 8.08 11.67
N ASP A 38 -1.27 8.80 10.58
CA ASP A 38 -0.61 8.67 9.27
C ASP A 38 0.91 8.86 9.38
N ARG A 39 1.35 9.92 10.08
CA ARG A 39 2.77 10.29 10.22
C ARG A 39 3.53 9.29 11.08
N GLU A 40 2.94 8.84 12.19
CA GLU A 40 3.54 7.85 13.07
C GLU A 40 3.68 6.49 12.37
N LEU A 41 2.70 6.10 11.55
CA LEU A 41 2.79 4.89 10.73
C LEU A 41 3.92 4.98 9.70
N ILE A 42 4.00 6.09 8.95
CA ILE A 42 5.06 6.31 7.97
C ILE A 42 6.43 6.28 8.65
N ASN A 43 6.58 6.95 9.79
CA ASN A 43 7.85 6.98 10.53
C ASN A 43 8.25 5.59 11.03
N VAL A 44 7.35 4.83 11.65
CA VAL A 44 7.70 3.48 12.13
C VAL A 44 8.05 2.55 10.96
N CYS A 45 7.40 2.72 9.81
CA CYS A 45 7.73 1.96 8.61
C CYS A 45 9.12 2.31 8.10
N ASN A 46 9.44 3.60 7.97
CA ASN A 46 10.74 4.07 7.50
C ASN A 46 11.88 3.60 8.41
N GLU A 47 11.75 3.77 9.73
CA GLU A 47 12.77 3.38 10.71
C GLU A 47 13.03 1.86 10.72
N ASN A 48 12.00 1.05 10.41
CA ASN A 48 12.07 -0.41 10.46
C ASN A 48 12.09 -1.07 9.07
N SER A 49 12.28 -0.28 8.01
CA SER A 49 12.27 -0.75 6.62
C SER A 49 11.00 -1.54 6.20
N LEU A 50 9.85 -1.19 6.77
CA LEU A 50 8.55 -1.82 6.48
C LEU A 50 7.86 -1.23 5.25
N PHE A 51 8.62 -0.96 4.18
CA PHE A 51 8.15 -0.28 2.98
C PHE A 51 6.99 -0.99 2.28
N LYS A 52 6.90 -2.32 2.43
CA LYS A 52 5.76 -3.11 1.91
C LYS A 52 4.45 -2.73 2.62
N SER A 53 4.49 -2.59 3.94
CA SER A 53 3.33 -2.18 4.74
C SER A 53 2.98 -0.71 4.48
N GLU A 54 3.99 0.15 4.38
CA GLU A 54 3.81 1.57 4.05
C GLU A 54 3.16 1.77 2.68
N ALA A 55 3.66 1.09 1.64
CA ALA A 55 3.10 1.15 0.29
C ALA A 55 1.62 0.73 0.28
N ARG A 56 1.28 -0.39 0.91
CA ARG A 56 -0.11 -0.86 1.05
C ARG A 56 -0.99 0.13 1.81
N TYR A 57 -0.42 0.82 2.80
CA TYR A 57 -1.14 1.82 3.55
C TYR A 57 -1.44 3.05 2.70
N LEU A 58 -0.44 3.65 2.06
CA LEU A 58 -0.58 4.85 1.25
C LEU A 58 -1.56 4.67 0.09
N VAL A 59 -1.48 3.53 -0.61
CA VAL A 59 -2.39 3.19 -1.71
C VAL A 59 -3.84 3.17 -1.21
N ARG A 60 -4.12 2.48 -0.10
CA ARG A 60 -5.47 2.40 0.49
C ARG A 60 -5.93 3.71 1.12
N ARG A 61 -5.01 4.51 1.66
CA ARG A 61 -5.29 5.78 2.33
C ARG A 61 -5.71 6.87 1.34
N ARG A 62 -5.19 6.81 0.10
CA ARG A 62 -5.55 7.67 -1.04
C ARG A 62 -5.40 9.16 -0.77
N ASP A 63 -4.53 9.55 0.17
CA ASP A 63 -4.37 10.92 0.57
C ASP A 63 -3.26 11.60 -0.25
N PRO A 64 -3.58 12.62 -1.08
CA PRO A 64 -2.58 13.30 -1.90
C PRO A 64 -1.50 14.01 -1.09
N GLU A 65 -1.81 14.52 0.11
CA GLU A 65 -0.83 15.22 0.96
C GLU A 65 0.19 14.25 1.55
N LEU A 66 -0.24 13.03 1.89
CA LEU A 66 0.68 11.98 2.31
C LEU A 66 1.60 11.56 1.17
N TRP A 67 1.05 11.38 -0.04
CA TRP A 67 1.84 11.08 -1.23
C TRP A 67 2.87 12.16 -1.54
N ALA A 68 2.50 13.44 -1.43
CA ALA A 68 3.41 14.56 -1.64
C ALA A 68 4.57 14.55 -0.62
N GLU A 69 4.30 14.21 0.64
CA GLU A 69 5.35 14.11 1.67
C GLU A 69 6.31 12.94 1.40
N VAL A 70 5.79 11.74 1.19
CA VAL A 70 6.61 10.53 1.07
C VAL A 70 7.37 10.47 -0.26
N LEU A 71 6.87 11.12 -1.31
CA LEU A 71 7.55 11.23 -2.61
C LEU A 71 8.43 12.49 -2.73
N ASN A 72 8.60 13.26 -1.64
CA ASN A 72 9.50 14.39 -1.63
C ASN A 72 10.95 13.96 -1.92
N GLU A 73 11.68 14.74 -2.72
CA GLU A 73 13.08 14.46 -3.07
C GLU A 73 14.01 14.42 -1.87
N SER A 74 13.71 15.14 -0.79
CA SER A 74 14.51 15.11 0.43
C SER A 74 14.27 13.85 1.27
N ASN A 75 13.27 13.03 0.95
CA ASN A 75 12.98 11.80 1.68
C ASN A 75 13.99 10.71 1.30
N PRO A 76 14.90 10.27 2.20
CA PRO A 76 15.89 9.26 1.89
C PRO A 76 15.28 7.89 1.60
N PHE A 77 14.04 7.64 2.03
CA PHE A 77 13.33 6.38 1.87
C PHE A 77 12.48 6.30 0.60
N LYS A 78 12.38 7.42 -0.15
CA LYS A 78 11.53 7.56 -1.35
C LYS A 78 11.71 6.41 -2.32
N ARG A 79 12.97 6.01 -2.59
CA ARG A 79 13.26 4.95 -3.57
C ARG A 79 12.73 3.59 -3.13
N GLN A 80 13.02 3.17 -1.89
CA GLN A 80 12.54 1.89 -1.39
C GLN A 80 11.01 1.83 -1.36
N LEU A 81 10.36 2.94 -1.01
CA LEU A 81 8.91 3.04 -1.02
C LEU A 81 8.34 2.86 -2.43
N ILE A 82 8.86 3.61 -3.42
CA ILE A 82 8.44 3.51 -4.83
C ILE A 82 8.55 2.06 -5.31
N ASP A 83 9.70 1.41 -5.05
CA ASP A 83 9.93 0.03 -5.49
C ASP A 83 8.85 -0.90 -4.91
N GLN A 84 8.45 -0.73 -3.63
CA GLN A 84 7.38 -1.53 -3.01
C GLN A 84 5.98 -1.19 -3.51
N VAL A 85 5.69 0.07 -3.86
CA VAL A 85 4.42 0.47 -4.47
C VAL A 85 4.24 -0.22 -5.82
N VAL A 86 5.27 -0.18 -6.66
CA VAL A 86 5.25 -0.76 -8.02
C VAL A 86 5.28 -2.28 -8.00
N GLN A 87 5.99 -2.91 -7.05
CA GLN A 87 6.12 -4.38 -7.00
C GLN A 87 5.03 -5.09 -6.20
N THR A 88 4.48 -4.46 -5.16
CA THR A 88 3.53 -5.12 -4.24
C THR A 88 2.17 -4.47 -4.31
N ALA A 89 2.05 -3.24 -3.80
CA ALA A 89 0.76 -2.71 -3.36
C ALA A 89 -0.28 -2.64 -4.49
N LEU A 90 0.15 -2.34 -5.72
CA LEU A 90 -0.74 -2.26 -6.87
C LEU A 90 -1.11 -3.62 -7.48
N SER A 91 -0.24 -4.62 -7.38
CA SER A 91 -0.58 -6.00 -7.79
C SER A 91 -1.64 -6.64 -6.88
N GLU A 92 -1.74 -6.15 -5.64
CA GLU A 92 -2.65 -6.67 -4.63
C GLU A 92 -4.01 -5.95 -4.58
N THR A 93 -4.12 -4.75 -5.16
CA THR A 93 -5.39 -4.03 -5.28
C THR A 93 -6.05 -4.25 -6.63
N GLN A 94 -7.38 -4.36 -6.63
CA GLN A 94 -8.20 -4.36 -7.84
C GLN A 94 -9.10 -3.11 -7.91
N ASP A 95 -8.93 -2.17 -6.98
CA ASP A 95 -9.73 -0.96 -6.94
C ASP A 95 -9.15 0.06 -7.95
N PRO A 96 -9.95 0.49 -8.96
CA PRO A 96 -9.48 1.46 -9.95
C PRO A 96 -9.11 2.81 -9.31
N GLU A 97 -9.70 3.15 -8.15
CA GLU A 97 -9.40 4.41 -7.47
C GLU A 97 -8.03 4.39 -6.79
N ASP A 98 -7.64 3.25 -6.19
CA ASP A 98 -6.28 3.05 -5.65
C ASP A 98 -5.21 3.30 -6.73
N ILE A 99 -5.45 2.74 -7.92
CA ILE A 99 -4.58 2.89 -9.08
C ILE A 99 -4.57 4.35 -9.56
N SER A 100 -5.74 4.95 -9.73
CA SER A 100 -5.93 6.33 -10.20
C SER A 100 -5.18 7.34 -9.32
N VAL A 101 -5.34 7.24 -8.00
CA VAL A 101 -4.66 8.14 -7.05
C VAL A 101 -3.15 7.93 -7.06
N THR A 102 -2.68 6.68 -7.13
CA THR A 102 -1.24 6.38 -7.17
C THR A 102 -0.59 6.91 -8.46
N VAL A 103 -1.26 6.75 -9.61
CA VAL A 103 -0.82 7.31 -10.90
C VAL A 103 -0.73 8.84 -10.82
N LYS A 104 -1.76 9.51 -10.30
CA LYS A 104 -1.76 10.97 -10.12
C LYS A 104 -0.63 11.44 -9.20
N ALA A 105 -0.37 10.71 -8.12
CA ALA A 105 0.74 11.00 -7.21
C ALA A 105 2.09 10.92 -7.93
N PHE A 106 2.32 9.88 -8.72
CA PHE A 106 3.59 9.72 -9.47
C PHE A 106 3.75 10.77 -10.56
N MET A 107 2.67 11.12 -11.26
CA MET A 107 2.68 12.24 -12.22
C MET A 107 3.03 13.56 -11.55
N THR A 108 2.45 13.83 -10.39
CA THR A 108 2.68 15.08 -9.63
C THR A 108 4.11 15.15 -9.07
N ALA A 109 4.68 14.00 -8.71
CA ALA A 109 6.05 13.87 -8.21
C ALA A 109 7.12 13.78 -9.32
N ASP A 110 6.74 13.98 -10.59
CA ASP A 110 7.61 13.90 -11.77
C ASP A 110 8.38 12.56 -11.89
N LEU A 111 7.66 11.45 -11.75
CA LEU A 111 8.20 10.08 -11.81
C LEU A 111 7.74 9.32 -13.08
N PRO A 112 8.14 9.75 -14.29
CA PRO A 112 7.64 9.18 -15.53
C PRO A 112 8.11 7.73 -15.76
N ASN A 113 9.33 7.38 -15.34
CA ASN A 113 9.87 6.02 -15.55
C ASN A 113 9.13 4.98 -14.69
N GLU A 114 8.93 5.31 -13.42
CA GLU A 114 8.19 4.51 -12.46
C GLU A 114 6.73 4.35 -12.88
N LEU A 115 6.14 5.41 -13.43
CA LEU A 115 4.78 5.37 -13.95
C LEU A 115 4.65 4.43 -15.15
N ILE A 116 5.61 4.41 -16.07
CA ILE A 116 5.61 3.46 -17.20
C ILE A 116 5.69 2.02 -16.69
N GLU A 117 6.64 1.72 -15.80
CA GLU A 117 6.79 0.38 -15.22
C GLU A 117 5.50 -0.08 -14.51
N LEU A 118 4.89 0.83 -13.76
CA LEU A 118 3.63 0.62 -13.06
C LEU A 118 2.50 0.27 -14.04
N LEU A 119 2.33 1.04 -15.12
CA LEU A 119 1.28 0.81 -16.10
C LEU A 119 1.48 -0.51 -16.86
N GLU A 120 2.72 -0.84 -17.23
CA GLU A 120 3.05 -2.11 -17.88
C GLU A 120 2.65 -3.30 -17.01
N LYS A 121 2.97 -3.27 -15.71
CA LYS A 121 2.58 -4.32 -14.76
C LYS A 121 1.07 -4.48 -14.65
N ILE A 122 0.33 -3.37 -14.51
CA ILE A 122 -1.13 -3.41 -14.41
C ILE A 122 -1.77 -4.01 -15.66
N VAL A 123 -1.27 -3.64 -16.85
CA VAL A 123 -1.77 -4.19 -18.13
C VAL A 123 -1.48 -5.70 -18.22
N LEU A 124 -0.28 -6.12 -17.84
CA LEU A 124 0.10 -7.53 -17.83
C LEU A 124 -0.76 -8.34 -16.85
N ASP A 125 -0.91 -7.90 -15.60
CA ASP A 125 -1.70 -8.61 -14.59
C ASP A 125 -3.18 -8.71 -14.98
N ASN A 126 -3.77 -7.64 -15.53
CA ASN A 126 -5.15 -7.67 -16.04
C ASN A 126 -5.33 -8.65 -17.20
N SER A 127 -4.35 -8.75 -18.10
CA SER A 127 -4.39 -9.71 -19.21
C SER A 127 -4.34 -11.16 -18.71
N VAL A 128 -3.51 -11.42 -17.70
CA VAL A 128 -3.36 -12.71 -17.04
C VAL A 128 -4.65 -13.10 -16.32
N ILE A 129 -5.24 -12.19 -15.54
CA ILE A 129 -6.52 -12.39 -14.87
C ILE A 129 -7.65 -12.67 -15.87
N THR A 130 -7.71 -11.92 -16.97
CA THR A 130 -8.72 -12.14 -18.02
C THR A 130 -8.58 -13.53 -18.64
N LYS A 131 -7.34 -13.95 -18.92
CA LYS A 131 -7.04 -15.31 -19.43
C LYS A 131 -7.46 -16.40 -18.45
N TYR A 132 -7.16 -16.25 -17.16
CA TYR A 132 -7.56 -17.23 -16.13
C TYR A 132 -9.08 -17.28 -15.92
N ARG A 133 -9.79 -16.14 -15.98
CA ARG A 133 -11.26 -16.10 -15.90
C ARG A 133 -11.91 -16.84 -17.07
N VAL A 134 -11.41 -16.65 -18.29
CA VAL A 134 -11.90 -17.37 -19.49
C VAL A 134 -11.63 -18.88 -19.38
N VAL A 135 -10.43 -19.27 -18.95
CA VAL A 135 -10.08 -20.71 -18.77
C VAL A 135 -10.95 -21.35 -17.70
N LYS A 136 -11.18 -20.67 -16.56
CA LYS A 136 -12.06 -21.17 -15.50
C LYS A 136 -13.50 -21.37 -16.02
N ASN A 137 -14.06 -20.39 -16.73
CA ASN A 137 -15.40 -20.50 -17.30
C ASN A 137 -15.51 -21.62 -18.35
N ASN A 138 -14.47 -21.84 -19.15
CA ASN A 138 -14.44 -22.93 -20.14
C ASN A 138 -14.24 -24.32 -19.52
N PHE A 139 -13.64 -24.41 -18.32
CA PHE A 139 -13.50 -25.68 -17.59
C PHE A 139 -14.83 -26.11 -16.94
N PHE A 140 -15.65 -25.16 -16.47
CA PHE A 140 -16.98 -25.45 -15.91
C PHE A 140 -18.05 -25.82 -16.96
N GLN A 141 -17.86 -25.46 -18.23
CA GLN A 141 -18.76 -25.87 -19.32
C GLN A 141 -18.45 -27.24 -19.94
N LYS A 142 -17.36 -27.91 -19.55
CA LYS A 142 -17.05 -29.27 -20.01
C LYS A 142 -17.48 -30.38 -19.03
N PHE A 143 -18.11 -30.02 -17.92
CA PHE A 143 -18.59 -30.96 -16.90
C PHE A 143 -20.05 -30.73 -16.48
N ASN A 144 -20.87 -30.14 -17.36
CA ASN A 144 -22.33 -30.21 -17.30
C ASN A 144 -22.88 -30.68 -18.65
#